data_AF-A0A2D4WSD8-F1
#
_entry.id   AF-A0A2D4WSD8-F1
#
_cell.length_a   1.000
_cell.length_b   1.000
_cell.length_c   1.000
_cell.angle_alpha   90.00
_cell.angle_beta   90.00
_cell.angle_gamma   90.00
#
_symmetry.space_group_name_H-M   'P 1'
#
loop_
_entity.id
_entity.type
_entity.pdbx_description
1 polymer ?
#
loop_
_entity_poly.entity_id
_entity_poly.type
_entity_poly.pdbx_seq_one_letter_code
_entity_poly.pdbx_strand_id
1 'polypeptide(L)'
;MTSTHSSSKRIRKLATRLLVIPVAAAALLLVSCVRNSGGTWYVDSAPLPEGWPELTPVGEVDIREYPTYRAAVVSEKDGRSGTTPMFRALFQHISTNDIPMTSPVDMSYEDTGSDGMTGMAFLYRTPELGPVGTDGIVRVEDVPSRAYASTGMRGSYSDAHHREGLERVEKWLTQQSTWKADGPSRYLGYNSPFVPWFMRYGEVQVPVIPVTPAVTTEVP
;
A
#
# COMPACT_ATOMS: atom_id res chain seq x y z
N MET A 1 -1.18 26.33 -72.03
CA MET A 1 -0.33 26.53 -70.84
C MET A 1 -0.93 27.67 -70.04
N THR A 2 -1.18 27.40 -68.77
CA THR A 2 -2.24 27.97 -67.93
C THR A 2 -1.94 29.37 -67.38
N SER A 3 -3.02 30.14 -67.27
CA SER A 3 -3.12 31.53 -66.83
C SER A 3 -2.91 31.70 -65.31
N THR A 4 -2.34 32.84 -64.94
CA THR A 4 -2.21 33.38 -63.59
C THR A 4 -3.54 33.97 -63.10
N HIS A 5 -3.90 33.68 -61.83
CA HIS A 5 -4.82 34.54 -61.09
C HIS A 5 -4.46 34.62 -59.61
N SER A 6 -4.25 35.86 -59.17
CA SER A 6 -4.11 36.32 -57.80
C SER A 6 -5.49 36.43 -57.15
N SER A 7 -5.67 35.98 -55.91
CA SER A 7 -6.74 36.50 -55.06
C SER A 7 -6.47 36.25 -53.57
N SER A 8 -6.73 37.30 -52.80
CA SER A 8 -6.37 37.49 -51.40
C SER A 8 -7.45 37.05 -50.40
N LYS A 9 -7.03 36.89 -49.14
CA LYS A 9 -7.79 37.01 -47.87
C LYS A 9 -8.79 35.90 -47.53
N ARG A 10 -8.51 35.23 -46.40
CA ARG A 10 -9.20 35.46 -45.10
C ARG A 10 -8.54 34.61 -44.01
N ILE A 11 -7.71 35.24 -43.18
CA ILE A 11 -7.26 34.67 -41.91
C ILE A 11 -8.48 34.60 -41.00
N ARG A 12 -9.00 33.40 -40.74
CA ARG A 12 -9.99 33.17 -39.69
C ARG A 12 -9.24 33.22 -38.37
N LYS A 13 -9.47 34.28 -37.58
CA LYS A 13 -9.04 34.32 -36.17
C LYS A 13 -9.75 33.18 -35.43
N LEU A 14 -9.03 32.11 -35.12
CA LEU A 14 -9.49 31.15 -34.12
C LEU A 14 -9.42 31.86 -32.77
N ALA A 15 -10.57 32.15 -32.17
CA ALA A 15 -10.63 32.61 -30.80
C ALA A 15 -10.30 31.41 -29.90
N THR A 16 -9.05 31.33 -29.43
CA THR A 16 -8.64 30.44 -28.36
C THR A 16 -9.38 30.87 -27.09
N ARG A 17 -10.54 30.27 -26.83
CA ARG A 17 -11.14 30.32 -25.49
C ARG A 17 -10.28 29.43 -24.60
N LEU A 18 -9.32 30.02 -23.88
CA LEU A 18 -8.73 29.37 -22.72
C LEU A 18 -9.88 29.07 -21.77
N LEU A 19 -10.27 27.80 -21.67
CA LEU A 19 -11.10 27.32 -20.59
C LEU A 19 -10.22 27.39 -19.34
N VAL A 20 -10.22 28.54 -18.65
CA VAL A 20 -9.67 28.65 -17.31
C VAL A 20 -10.60 27.85 -16.41
N ILE A 21 -10.35 26.55 -16.31
CA ILE A 21 -10.94 25.75 -15.23
C ILE A 21 -10.38 26.38 -13.96
N PRO A 22 -11.21 26.90 -13.05
CA PRO A 22 -10.70 27.48 -11.82
C PRO A 22 -10.02 26.34 -11.06
N VAL A 23 -8.73 26.49 -10.78
CA VAL A 23 -7.90 25.56 -9.99
C VAL A 23 -8.60 25.16 -8.69
N ALA A 24 -9.49 26.01 -8.16
CA ALA A 24 -10.35 25.74 -7.02
C ALA A 24 -11.26 24.50 -7.18
N ALA A 25 -11.83 24.22 -8.36
CA ALA A 25 -12.74 23.08 -8.56
C ALA A 25 -12.00 21.73 -8.55
N ALA A 26 -10.75 21.68 -9.04
CA ALA A 26 -9.91 20.49 -8.94
C ALA A 26 -9.39 20.28 -7.52
N ALA A 27 -9.10 21.36 -6.77
CA ALA A 27 -8.70 21.28 -5.37
C ALA A 27 -9.84 20.77 -4.46
N LEU A 28 -11.09 21.18 -4.70
CA LEU A 28 -12.27 20.74 -3.92
C LEU A 28 -12.61 19.25 -4.07
N LEU A 29 -12.34 18.64 -5.23
CA LEU A 29 -12.58 17.20 -5.44
C LEU A 29 -11.55 16.31 -4.72
N LEU A 30 -10.31 16.79 -4.54
CA LEU A 30 -9.28 16.04 -3.79
C LEU A 30 -9.57 16.02 -2.29
N VAL A 31 -10.22 17.05 -1.74
CA VAL A 31 -10.54 17.14 -0.30
C VAL A 31 -11.55 16.08 0.13
N SER A 32 -12.48 15.68 -0.75
CA SER A 32 -13.54 14.71 -0.39
C SER A 32 -13.04 13.30 -0.11
N CYS A 33 -11.84 12.95 -0.57
CA CYS A 33 -11.24 11.64 -0.30
C CYS A 33 -10.22 11.69 0.85
N VAL A 34 -9.95 12.85 1.43
CA VAL A 34 -9.05 12.95 2.59
C VAL A 34 -9.79 12.54 3.85
N ARG A 35 -9.30 11.50 4.52
CA ARG A 35 -9.83 11.00 5.80
C ARG A 35 -8.79 11.16 6.90
N ASN A 36 -9.23 11.16 8.16
CA ASN A 36 -8.38 11.01 9.32
C ASN A 36 -8.59 9.62 9.94
N SER A 37 -7.52 8.90 10.26
CA SER A 37 -7.54 7.61 10.96
C SER A 37 -6.33 7.55 11.89
N GLY A 38 -6.55 7.26 13.18
CA GLY A 38 -5.48 7.21 14.18
C GLY A 38 -4.65 8.50 14.25
N GLY A 39 -5.25 9.67 14.01
CA GLY A 39 -4.51 10.95 13.97
C GLY A 39 -3.79 11.24 12.65
N THR A 40 -3.74 10.28 11.72
CA THR A 40 -3.14 10.46 10.38
C THR A 40 -4.18 10.87 9.35
N TRP A 41 -3.85 11.90 8.56
CA TRP A 41 -4.60 12.18 7.34
C TRP A 41 -4.07 11.36 6.16
N TYR A 42 -4.97 10.79 5.36
CA TYR A 42 -4.63 10.05 4.15
C TYR A 42 -5.71 10.22 3.08
N VAL A 43 -5.34 9.97 1.82
CA VAL A 43 -6.32 9.91 0.73
C VAL A 43 -6.90 8.51 0.67
N ASP A 44 -8.19 8.34 0.88
CA ASP A 44 -8.86 7.06 0.76
C ASP A 44 -9.03 6.69 -0.72
N SER A 45 -8.23 5.73 -1.20
CA SER A 45 -8.18 5.35 -2.61
C SER A 45 -9.04 4.12 -2.93
N ALA A 46 -9.21 3.22 -1.97
CA ALA A 46 -10.01 2.00 -2.10
C ALA A 46 -10.40 1.49 -0.71
N PRO A 47 -11.53 0.75 -0.57
CA PRO A 47 -11.97 0.22 0.71
C PRO A 47 -10.89 -0.67 1.36
N LEU A 48 -10.79 -0.62 2.69
CA LEU A 48 -9.94 -1.52 3.49
C LEU A 48 -10.53 -2.93 3.58
N PRO A 49 -9.80 -3.98 3.99
CA PRO A 49 -10.43 -5.21 4.46
C PRO A 49 -11.35 -4.96 5.67
N GLU A 50 -12.28 -5.87 5.92
CA GLU A 50 -13.13 -5.78 7.12
C GLU A 50 -12.32 -5.95 8.41
N GLY A 51 -12.64 -5.15 9.43
CA GLY A 51 -11.92 -5.17 10.70
C GLY A 51 -10.50 -4.60 10.64
N TRP A 52 -10.09 -3.96 9.54
CA TRP A 52 -8.78 -3.34 9.44
C TRP A 52 -8.60 -2.27 10.54
N PRO A 53 -7.48 -2.27 11.27
CA PRO A 53 -7.27 -1.32 12.37
C PRO A 53 -7.10 0.11 11.86
N GLU A 54 -7.18 1.07 12.79
CA GLU A 54 -6.81 2.45 12.49
C GLU A 54 -5.36 2.55 12.02
N LEU A 55 -5.13 3.47 11.08
CA LEU A 55 -3.81 3.76 10.53
C LEU A 55 -2.88 4.33 11.58
N THR A 56 -1.60 4.02 11.46
CA THR A 56 -0.57 4.47 12.40
C THR A 56 -0.15 5.91 12.10
N PRO A 57 0.03 6.78 13.13
CA PRO A 57 0.62 8.10 12.96
C PRO A 57 1.91 8.10 12.15
N VAL A 58 2.09 9.12 11.30
CA VAL A 58 3.34 9.29 10.55
C VAL A 58 4.48 9.61 11.52
N GLY A 59 5.53 8.81 11.49
CA GLY A 59 6.73 9.04 12.31
C GLY A 59 6.65 8.52 13.76
N GLU A 60 5.50 8.00 14.19
CA GLU A 60 5.35 7.32 15.48
C GLU A 60 5.29 5.80 15.25
N VAL A 61 5.58 5.03 16.30
CA VAL A 61 5.48 3.57 16.27
C VAL A 61 4.44 3.11 17.28
N ASP A 62 3.43 2.39 16.79
CA ASP A 62 2.38 1.76 17.60
C ASP A 62 2.29 0.27 17.33
N ILE A 63 1.74 -0.47 18.30
CA ILE A 63 1.30 -1.84 18.07
C ILE A 63 -0.11 -1.83 17.45
N ARG A 64 -0.26 -2.55 16.34
CA ARG A 64 -1.53 -2.71 15.62
C ARG A 64 -1.84 -4.19 15.46
N GLU A 65 -3.06 -4.58 15.83
CA GLU A 65 -3.57 -5.94 15.65
C GLU A 65 -4.39 -6.01 14.37
N TYR A 66 -4.04 -6.95 13.50
CA TYR A 66 -4.74 -7.19 12.24
C TYR A 66 -5.56 -8.47 12.37
N PRO A 67 -6.82 -8.47 11.90
CA PRO A 67 -7.64 -9.68 11.90
C PRO A 67 -7.11 -10.71 10.91
N THR A 68 -7.68 -11.91 10.91
CA THR A 68 -7.50 -12.84 9.79
C THR A 68 -8.09 -12.22 8.52
N TYR A 69 -7.36 -12.31 7.40
CA TYR A 69 -7.81 -11.83 6.10
C TYR A 69 -7.36 -12.76 4.99
N ARG A 70 -8.04 -12.71 3.83
CA ARG A 70 -7.61 -13.41 2.63
C ARG A 70 -6.76 -12.52 1.74
N ALA A 71 -5.71 -13.07 1.15
CA ALA A 71 -4.84 -12.35 0.23
C ALA A 71 -4.48 -13.20 -0.98
N ALA A 72 -4.43 -12.55 -2.15
CA ALA A 72 -3.76 -13.07 -3.33
C ALA A 72 -2.31 -12.60 -3.31
N VAL A 73 -1.36 -13.53 -3.35
CA VAL A 73 0.08 -13.30 -3.15
C VAL A 73 0.87 -13.74 -4.37
N VAL A 74 1.88 -12.96 -4.73
CA VAL A 74 2.92 -13.34 -5.70
C VAL A 74 4.27 -13.02 -5.08
N SER A 75 5.20 -13.97 -5.14
CA SER A 75 6.58 -13.80 -4.69
C SER A 75 7.60 -14.06 -5.79
N GLU A 76 8.85 -13.66 -5.56
CA GLU A 76 9.96 -14.02 -6.44
C GLU A 76 10.13 -15.54 -6.57
N LYS A 77 9.84 -16.28 -5.51
CA LYS A 77 9.83 -17.76 -5.50
C LYS A 77 8.78 -18.36 -6.45
N ASP A 78 7.68 -17.65 -6.68
CA ASP A 78 6.63 -18.04 -7.63
C ASP A 78 7.02 -17.69 -9.09
N GLY A 79 8.23 -17.19 -9.32
CA GLY A 79 8.79 -16.92 -10.64
C GLY A 79 8.48 -15.52 -11.19
N ARG A 80 8.09 -14.57 -10.34
CA ARG A 80 7.81 -13.18 -10.73
C ARG A 80 8.57 -12.20 -9.83
N SER A 81 9.43 -11.38 -10.41
CA SER A 81 10.17 -10.33 -9.69
C SER A 81 9.77 -8.93 -10.14
N GLY A 82 9.92 -7.96 -9.24
CA GLY A 82 9.69 -6.54 -9.45
C GLY A 82 8.24 -6.09 -9.23
N THR A 83 8.10 -4.84 -8.80
CA THR A 83 6.81 -4.23 -8.42
C THR A 83 5.78 -4.25 -9.56
N THR A 84 6.13 -3.79 -10.76
CA THR A 84 5.18 -3.70 -11.88
C THR A 84 4.72 -5.07 -12.38
N PRO A 85 5.60 -6.06 -12.61
CA PRO A 85 5.17 -7.40 -13.02
C PRO A 85 4.30 -8.11 -11.98
N MET A 86 4.63 -8.02 -10.68
CA MET A 86 3.82 -8.59 -9.60
C MET A 86 2.44 -7.93 -9.54
N PHE A 87 2.39 -6.59 -9.53
CA PHE A 87 1.12 -5.84 -9.51
C PHE A 87 0.23 -6.23 -10.69
N ARG A 88 0.79 -6.35 -11.89
CA ARG A 88 0.02 -6.73 -13.08
C ARG A 88 -0.54 -8.15 -12.98
N ALA A 89 0.22 -9.09 -12.42
CA ALA A 89 -0.25 -10.47 -12.21
C ALA A 89 -1.42 -10.50 -11.23
N LEU A 90 -1.30 -9.83 -10.09
CA LEU A 90 -2.36 -9.72 -9.09
C LEU A 90 -3.59 -9.00 -9.64
N PHE A 91 -3.39 -7.91 -10.39
CA PHE A 91 -4.48 -7.17 -11.02
C PHE A 91 -5.25 -8.00 -12.04
N GLN A 92 -4.53 -8.78 -12.87
CA GLN A 92 -5.17 -9.70 -13.81
C GLN A 92 -5.99 -10.77 -13.07
N HIS A 93 -5.45 -11.34 -11.99
CA HIS A 93 -6.12 -12.35 -11.19
C HIS A 93 -7.45 -11.83 -10.62
N ILE A 94 -7.44 -10.71 -9.89
CA ILE A 94 -8.68 -10.17 -9.30
C ILE A 94 -9.69 -9.76 -10.39
N SER A 95 -9.21 -9.26 -11.53
CA SER A 95 -10.09 -8.83 -12.64
C SER A 95 -10.75 -10.03 -13.33
N THR A 96 -10.05 -11.16 -13.42
CA THR A 96 -10.57 -12.38 -14.06
C THR A 96 -11.58 -13.09 -13.15
N ASN A 97 -11.41 -12.96 -11.83
CA ASN A 97 -12.23 -13.63 -10.82
C ASN A 97 -13.30 -12.71 -10.21
N ASP A 98 -13.53 -11.52 -10.78
CA ASP A 98 -14.49 -10.51 -10.30
C ASP A 98 -14.32 -10.13 -8.81
N ILE A 99 -13.08 -10.04 -8.35
CA ILE A 99 -12.73 -9.70 -6.97
C ILE A 99 -12.49 -8.18 -6.87
N PRO A 100 -13.24 -7.46 -6.02
CA PRO A 100 -13.06 -6.01 -5.86
C PRO A 100 -11.67 -5.63 -5.35
N MET A 101 -11.11 -4.56 -5.91
CA MET A 101 -9.88 -3.96 -5.42
C MET A 101 -10.05 -3.40 -4.01
N THR A 102 -9.03 -3.58 -3.16
CA THR A 102 -8.93 -2.95 -1.85
C THR A 102 -7.64 -2.14 -1.75
N SER A 103 -7.52 -1.38 -0.66
CA SER A 103 -6.23 -0.94 -0.14
C SER A 103 -6.06 -1.52 1.27
N PRO A 104 -4.84 -1.69 1.79
CA PRO A 104 -3.56 -1.46 1.14
C PRO A 104 -3.14 -2.60 0.19
N VAL A 105 -2.11 -2.32 -0.61
CA VAL A 105 -1.28 -3.37 -1.23
C VAL A 105 -0.16 -3.71 -0.23
N ASP A 106 0.07 -5.00 0.01
CA ASP A 106 1.16 -5.48 0.86
C ASP A 106 2.41 -5.74 0.00
N MET A 107 3.54 -5.17 0.40
CA MET A 107 4.87 -5.41 -0.16
C MET A 107 5.73 -6.09 0.91
N SER A 108 5.94 -7.39 0.75
CA SER A 108 6.66 -8.22 1.71
C SER A 108 8.15 -8.33 1.38
N TYR A 109 8.95 -8.51 2.43
CA TYR A 109 10.39 -8.77 2.37
C TYR A 109 10.65 -10.17 2.92
N GLU A 110 11.67 -10.87 2.42
CA GLU A 110 11.97 -12.25 2.85
C GLU A 110 12.87 -12.31 4.08
N ASP A 111 13.85 -11.40 4.14
CA ASP A 111 14.80 -11.33 5.25
C ASP A 111 14.77 -9.95 5.90
N THR A 112 15.07 -9.92 7.20
CA THR A 112 15.26 -8.65 7.92
C THR A 112 16.41 -7.87 7.29
N GLY A 113 16.11 -6.69 6.74
CA GLY A 113 17.10 -5.84 6.10
C GLY A 113 17.45 -6.22 4.65
N SER A 114 16.64 -7.04 3.96
CA SER A 114 16.86 -7.31 2.54
C SER A 114 16.68 -6.05 1.68
N ASP A 115 17.53 -5.90 0.66
CA ASP A 115 17.38 -4.85 -0.34
C ASP A 115 16.26 -5.23 -1.32
N GLY A 116 15.14 -4.52 -1.21
CA GLY A 116 14.00 -4.65 -2.12
C GLY A 116 12.95 -5.66 -1.69
N MET A 117 11.72 -5.39 -2.13
CA MET A 117 10.54 -6.23 -1.91
C MET A 117 10.63 -7.52 -2.72
N THR A 118 10.38 -8.65 -2.07
CA THR A 118 10.42 -10.01 -2.63
C THR A 118 9.04 -10.62 -2.85
N GLY A 119 7.98 -9.97 -2.38
CA GLY A 119 6.61 -10.40 -2.64
C GLY A 119 5.61 -9.27 -2.55
N MET A 120 4.45 -9.48 -3.16
CA MET A 120 3.35 -8.53 -3.16
C MET A 120 2.04 -9.27 -2.94
N ALA A 121 1.11 -8.65 -2.23
CA ALA A 121 -0.23 -9.18 -2.08
C ALA A 121 -1.33 -8.13 -2.26
N PHE A 122 -2.45 -8.58 -2.85
CA PHE A 122 -3.72 -7.86 -2.83
C PHE A 122 -4.65 -8.52 -1.82
N LEU A 123 -5.14 -7.72 -0.88
CA LEU A 123 -5.98 -8.19 0.21
C LEU A 123 -7.43 -8.19 -0.25
N TYR A 124 -8.18 -9.20 0.13
CA TYR A 124 -9.60 -9.26 -0.19
C TYR A 124 -10.40 -8.49 0.85
N ARG A 125 -11.61 -8.06 0.47
CA ARG A 125 -12.48 -7.31 1.38
C ARG A 125 -12.91 -8.16 2.57
N THR A 126 -13.19 -9.45 2.35
CA THR A 126 -13.54 -10.42 3.39
C THR A 126 -12.87 -11.77 3.10
N PRO A 127 -12.66 -12.63 4.12
CA PRO A 127 -12.10 -13.97 3.94
C PRO A 127 -12.97 -14.92 3.12
N GLU A 128 -14.26 -14.63 2.91
CA GLU A 128 -15.19 -15.49 2.18
C GLU A 128 -15.13 -15.29 0.65
N LEU A 129 -14.43 -14.25 0.19
CA LEU A 129 -14.30 -13.94 -1.23
C LEU A 129 -13.33 -14.90 -1.92
N GLY A 130 -13.78 -15.54 -3.01
CA GLY A 130 -12.99 -16.51 -3.78
C GLY A 130 -12.63 -17.78 -2.98
N PRO A 131 -12.01 -18.79 -3.59
CA PRO A 131 -11.41 -19.92 -2.88
C PRO A 131 -9.94 -19.67 -2.52
N VAL A 132 -9.43 -20.34 -1.49
CA VAL A 132 -7.97 -20.51 -1.32
C VAL A 132 -7.41 -21.46 -2.37
N GLY A 133 -6.12 -21.32 -2.71
CA GLY A 133 -5.45 -22.18 -3.68
C GLY A 133 -4.44 -21.45 -4.56
N THR A 134 -4.19 -21.98 -5.75
CA THR A 134 -3.25 -21.40 -6.71
C THR A 134 -3.94 -21.13 -8.04
N ASP A 135 -3.73 -19.93 -8.59
CA ASP A 135 -4.12 -19.50 -9.94
C ASP A 135 -2.86 -19.07 -10.70
N GLY A 136 -2.26 -20.02 -11.42
CA GLY A 136 -0.98 -19.82 -12.08
C GLY A 136 0.15 -19.54 -11.08
N ILE A 137 0.66 -18.31 -11.08
CA ILE A 137 1.70 -17.83 -10.14
C ILE A 137 1.12 -17.10 -8.92
N VAL A 138 -0.20 -16.92 -8.88
CA VAL A 138 -0.89 -16.24 -7.78
C VAL A 138 -1.35 -17.28 -6.79
N ARG A 139 -0.99 -17.12 -5.52
CA ARG A 139 -1.42 -17.97 -4.42
C ARG A 139 -2.44 -17.23 -3.57
N VAL A 140 -3.63 -17.78 -3.41
CA VAL A 140 -4.68 -17.24 -2.57
C VAL A 140 -4.67 -17.98 -1.24
N GLU A 141 -4.44 -17.25 -0.16
CA GLU A 141 -4.32 -17.80 1.19
C GLU A 141 -5.03 -16.96 2.24
N ASP A 142 -5.41 -17.60 3.34
CA ASP A 142 -5.87 -16.93 4.55
C ASP A 142 -4.66 -16.63 5.45
N VAL A 143 -4.40 -15.35 5.68
CA VAL A 143 -3.35 -14.88 6.58
C VAL A 143 -3.94 -14.79 7.98
N PRO A 144 -3.37 -15.48 8.99
CA PRO A 144 -3.89 -15.48 10.34
C PRO A 144 -3.74 -14.10 11.01
N SER A 145 -4.61 -13.81 11.98
CA SER A 145 -4.53 -12.60 12.79
C SER A 145 -3.15 -12.42 13.42
N ARG A 146 -2.62 -11.21 13.39
CA ARG A 146 -1.25 -10.93 13.84
C ARG A 146 -1.07 -9.49 14.32
N ALA A 147 -0.21 -9.32 15.32
CA ALA A 147 0.22 -8.01 15.81
C ALA A 147 1.47 -7.54 15.06
N TYR A 148 1.55 -6.23 14.82
CA TYR A 148 2.69 -5.59 14.17
C TYR A 148 3.08 -4.33 14.94
N ALA A 149 4.39 -4.13 15.11
CA ALA A 149 4.92 -2.79 15.36
C ALA A 149 4.91 -2.05 14.02
N SER A 150 4.12 -0.99 13.93
CA SER A 150 3.88 -0.26 12.68
C SER A 150 4.30 1.19 12.83
N THR A 151 4.74 1.82 11.73
CA THR A 151 4.90 3.28 11.63
C THR A 151 4.32 3.80 10.32
N GLY A 152 3.62 4.93 10.40
CA GLY A 152 3.12 5.63 9.22
C GLY A 152 4.26 6.31 8.44
N MET A 153 4.15 6.30 7.12
CA MET A 153 5.08 6.90 6.17
C MET A 153 4.36 7.89 5.26
N ARG A 154 5.05 8.97 4.89
CA ARG A 154 4.58 9.95 3.89
C ARG A 154 5.45 9.86 2.65
N GLY A 155 4.84 9.86 1.47
CA GLY A 155 5.56 9.73 0.21
C GLY A 155 5.18 8.45 -0.55
N SER A 156 5.66 8.35 -1.79
CA SER A 156 5.54 7.11 -2.57
C SER A 156 6.35 5.97 -1.94
N TYR A 157 5.92 4.73 -2.15
CA TYR A 157 6.77 3.57 -1.89
C TYR A 157 8.14 3.74 -2.58
N SER A 158 9.20 3.44 -1.82
CA SER A 158 10.57 3.27 -2.29
C SER A 158 11.35 2.48 -1.23
N ASP A 159 12.43 1.83 -1.63
CA ASP A 159 13.29 1.10 -0.69
C ASP A 159 13.89 2.04 0.37
N ALA A 160 14.11 3.31 0.03
CA ALA A 160 14.57 4.32 0.97
C ALA A 160 13.54 4.63 2.06
N HIS A 161 12.26 4.81 1.70
CA HIS A 161 11.19 5.04 2.67
C HIS A 161 10.88 3.79 3.50
N HIS A 162 10.97 2.60 2.90
CA HIS A 162 10.87 1.35 3.64
C HIS A 162 11.98 1.25 4.70
N ARG A 163 13.24 1.46 4.30
CA ARG A 163 14.38 1.41 5.20
C ARG A 163 14.28 2.46 6.33
N GLU A 164 13.87 3.69 6.02
CA GLU A 164 13.65 4.72 7.04
C GLU A 164 12.61 4.29 8.08
N GLY A 165 11.47 3.74 7.65
CA GLY A 165 10.44 3.25 8.55
C GLY A 165 10.90 2.01 9.34
N LEU A 166 11.66 1.12 8.70
CA LEU A 166 12.19 -0.09 9.33
C LEU A 166 13.17 0.27 10.45
N GLU A 167 14.14 1.15 10.17
CA GLU A 167 15.09 1.66 11.17
C GLU A 167 14.37 2.27 12.39
N ARG A 168 13.25 2.98 12.15
CA ARG A 168 12.42 3.55 13.22
C ARG A 168 11.74 2.47 14.07
N VAL A 169 11.09 1.49 13.43
CA VAL A 169 10.40 0.39 14.12
C VAL A 169 11.39 -0.46 14.90
N GLU A 170 12.53 -0.82 14.30
CA GLU A 170 13.58 -1.60 14.96
C GLU A 170 14.14 -0.85 16.18
N LYS A 171 14.45 0.43 16.03
CA LYS A 171 14.89 1.27 17.15
C LYS A 171 13.86 1.29 18.28
N TRP A 172 12.57 1.45 17.97
CA TRP A 172 11.51 1.41 18.96
C TRP A 172 11.41 0.04 19.64
N LEU A 173 11.54 -1.05 18.89
CA LEU A 173 11.53 -2.42 19.42
C LEU A 173 12.66 -2.69 20.40
N THR A 174 13.85 -2.10 20.20
CA THR A 174 14.96 -2.23 21.18
C THR A 174 14.65 -1.66 22.56
N GLN A 175 13.63 -0.80 22.65
CA GLN A 175 13.20 -0.15 23.89
C GLN A 175 12.02 -0.89 24.55
N GLN A 176 11.49 -1.93 23.90
CA GLN A 176 10.35 -2.69 24.41
C GLN A 176 10.78 -3.88 25.26
N SER A 177 10.08 -4.08 26.37
CA SER A 177 10.19 -5.28 27.21
C SER A 177 9.04 -6.27 27.01
N THR A 178 7.93 -5.82 26.42
CA THR A 178 6.70 -6.60 26.26
C THR A 178 6.55 -7.20 24.87
N TRP A 179 7.25 -6.69 23.86
CA TRP A 179 7.14 -7.12 22.47
C TRP A 179 8.52 -7.44 21.89
N LYS A 180 8.57 -8.45 21.02
CA LYS A 180 9.75 -8.77 20.21
C LYS A 180 9.35 -9.04 18.77
N ALA A 181 10.26 -8.77 17.83
CA ALA A 181 10.08 -9.08 16.43
C ALA A 181 9.90 -10.59 16.20
N ASP A 182 9.08 -10.96 15.22
CA ASP A 182 8.67 -12.33 14.91
C ASP A 182 8.72 -12.64 13.40
N GLY A 183 9.55 -11.92 12.65
CA GLY A 183 9.68 -12.19 11.21
C GLY A 183 10.06 -10.95 10.40
N PRO A 184 10.06 -11.09 9.07
CA PRO A 184 10.49 -10.03 8.18
C PRO A 184 9.47 -8.89 8.12
N SER A 185 9.95 -7.73 7.72
CA SER A 185 9.13 -6.53 7.58
C SER A 185 8.24 -6.56 6.33
N ARG A 186 7.25 -5.67 6.31
CA ARG A 186 6.46 -5.34 5.12
C ARG A 186 6.21 -3.85 4.99
N TYR A 187 5.86 -3.42 3.79
CA TYR A 187 5.34 -2.08 3.50
C TYR A 187 3.89 -2.19 3.00
N LEU A 188 2.98 -1.42 3.59
CA LEU A 188 1.58 -1.32 3.15
C LEU A 188 1.38 -0.03 2.35
N GLY A 189 1.05 -0.14 1.07
CA GLY A 189 0.77 0.99 0.18
C GLY A 189 -0.74 1.26 0.07
N TYR A 190 -1.22 2.38 0.62
CA TYR A 190 -2.65 2.69 0.65
C TYR A 190 -3.17 3.45 -0.57
N ASN A 191 -2.27 4.02 -1.36
CA ASN A 191 -2.65 5.00 -2.37
C ASN A 191 -2.41 4.57 -3.80
N SER A 192 -3.37 4.95 -4.65
CA SER A 192 -3.27 4.84 -6.09
C SER A 192 -2.10 5.66 -6.65
N PRO A 193 -1.49 5.24 -7.78
CA PRO A 193 -0.49 6.03 -8.49
C PRO A 193 -0.99 7.42 -8.97
N PHE A 194 -2.28 7.69 -8.93
CA PHE A 194 -2.84 9.02 -9.28
C PHE A 194 -2.82 10.02 -8.11
N VAL A 195 -2.62 9.56 -6.87
CA VAL A 195 -2.45 10.45 -5.72
C VAL A 195 -1.09 11.15 -5.82
N PRO A 196 -0.99 12.48 -5.65
CA PRO A 196 0.28 13.20 -5.63
C PRO A 196 1.27 12.56 -4.66
N TRP A 197 2.51 12.34 -5.10
CA TRP A 197 3.49 11.52 -4.36
C TRP A 197 3.69 11.98 -2.90
N PHE A 198 3.70 13.29 -2.65
CA PHE A 198 3.89 13.87 -1.31
C PHE A 198 2.66 13.73 -0.39
N MET A 199 1.49 13.37 -0.93
CA MET A 199 0.29 13.10 -0.16
C MET A 199 0.09 11.61 0.14
N ARG A 200 0.83 10.73 -0.57
CA ARG A 200 0.70 9.29 -0.40
C ARG A 200 1.08 8.87 1.00
N TYR A 201 0.36 7.88 1.50
CA TYR A 201 0.52 7.27 2.79
C TYR A 201 0.86 5.80 2.61
N GLY A 202 1.77 5.33 3.45
CA GLY A 202 2.06 3.93 3.62
C GLY A 202 2.36 3.60 5.07
N GLU A 203 2.53 2.32 5.38
CA GLU A 203 3.00 1.88 6.68
C GLU A 203 4.18 0.93 6.50
N VAL A 204 5.21 1.07 7.32
CA VAL A 204 6.22 0.01 7.49
C VAL A 204 5.86 -0.78 8.74
N GLN A 205 5.94 -2.09 8.65
CA GLN A 205 5.52 -2.98 9.72
C GLN A 205 6.53 -4.10 9.95
N VAL A 206 6.74 -4.43 11.22
CA VAL A 206 7.45 -5.63 11.65
C VAL A 206 6.49 -6.47 12.49
N PRO A 207 6.26 -7.75 12.16
CA PRO A 207 5.41 -8.60 12.98
C PRO A 207 6.02 -8.78 14.36
N VAL A 208 5.19 -8.81 15.40
CA VAL A 208 5.62 -8.95 16.79
C VAL A 208 4.82 -9.99 17.55
N ILE A 209 5.45 -10.55 18.58
CA ILE A 209 4.78 -11.39 19.58
C ILE A 209 5.13 -10.89 20.99
N PRO A 210 4.25 -11.16 21.99
CA PRO A 210 4.57 -10.86 23.37
C PRO A 210 5.85 -11.57 23.83
N VAL A 211 6.65 -10.90 24.65
CA VAL A 211 7.75 -11.53 25.36
C VAL A 211 7.16 -12.30 26.54
N THR A 212 7.15 -13.63 26.48
CA THR A 212 6.79 -14.46 27.63
C THR A 212 7.79 -14.22 28.76
N PRO A 213 7.38 -13.72 29.93
CA PRO A 213 8.28 -13.62 31.07
C PRO A 213 8.69 -15.03 31.50
N ALA A 214 9.99 -15.23 31.78
CA ALA A 214 10.47 -16.49 32.34
C ALA A 214 9.75 -16.74 33.67
N VAL A 215 9.05 -17.88 33.78
CA VAL A 215 8.49 -18.34 35.05
C VAL A 215 9.66 -18.79 35.92
N THR A 216 10.12 -17.92 36.83
CA THR A 216 11.04 -18.32 37.88
C THR A 216 10.27 -19.20 38.85
N THR A 217 10.37 -20.53 38.70
CA THR A 217 9.99 -21.46 39.76
C THR A 217 10.98 -21.30 40.91
N GLU A 218 10.64 -20.48 41.91
CA GLU A 218 11.24 -20.62 43.25
C GLU A 218 10.83 -21.98 43.79
N VAL A 219 11.83 -22.85 43.99
CA VAL A 219 11.67 -24.12 44.70
C VAL A 219 11.71 -23.80 46.20
N PRO A 220 10.73 -24.26 47.00
CA PRO A 220 10.64 -23.98 48.45
C PRO A 220 11.76 -24.62 49.26
#